data_AF-K9KFY3-F1
#
_entry.id   AF-K9KFY3-F1
#
_cell.length_a   1.000
_cell.length_b   1.000
_cell.length_c   1.000
_cell.angle_alpha   90.00
_cell.angle_beta   90.00
_cell.angle_gamma   90.00
#
_symmetry.space_group_name_H-M   'P 1'
#
loop_
_entity.id
_entity.type
_entity.pdbx_description
1 polymer ?
#
loop_
_entity_poly.entity_id
_entity_poly.type
_entity_poly.pdbx_seq_one_letter_code
_entity_poly.pdbx_strand_id
1 'polypeptide(L)'
;EMEVDSEDEKNPEWLREKTITQIEEFSDVNEGEKEVMKLWNLHVMKHGFIADNQMNHACMLFVENYGQKIIKKNLCRNFMLHLVSMHDFNLISIMSIDKAVTKLREMQQKLEKGESASPANEEITEEQNGTANGFSDINSKEKALETDGVSGVSKQSKKQKL
;
A
#
# COMPACT_ATOMS: atom_id res chain seq x y z
N GLU A 1 -9.63 -5.94 25.33
CA GLU A 1 -9.31 -5.35 24.02
C GLU A 1 -10.61 -4.78 23.44
N MET A 2 -10.90 -3.51 23.71
CA MET A 2 -12.21 -2.90 23.44
C MET A 2 -12.10 -1.36 23.30
N GLU A 3 -11.00 -0.87 22.73
CA GLU A 3 -10.71 0.57 22.66
C GLU A 3 -10.48 1.12 21.24
N VAL A 4 -10.54 0.28 20.21
CA VAL A 4 -10.43 0.76 18.82
C VAL A 4 -11.73 0.47 18.10
N ASP A 5 -12.52 1.52 17.90
CA ASP A 5 -13.70 1.50 17.06
C ASP A 5 -13.26 1.56 15.59
N SER A 6 -13.39 0.43 14.89
CA SER A 6 -13.00 0.29 13.48
C SER A 6 -14.06 0.81 12.50
N GLU A 7 -15.22 1.29 12.97
CA GLU A 7 -16.32 1.71 12.08
C GLU A 7 -16.09 3.07 11.39
N ASP A 8 -15.22 3.93 11.95
CA ASP A 8 -14.93 5.28 11.42
C ASP A 8 -13.77 5.32 10.39
N GLU A 9 -13.38 4.18 9.81
CA GLU A 9 -12.35 4.18 8.77
C GLU A 9 -12.79 5.02 7.55
N LYS A 10 -12.01 6.08 7.25
CA LYS A 10 -12.24 7.05 6.17
C LYS A 10 -12.40 6.40 4.77
N ASN A 11 -12.04 5.12 4.59
CA ASN A 11 -12.03 4.41 3.32
C ASN A 11 -12.50 2.94 3.46
N PRO A 12 -13.79 2.70 3.72
CA PRO A 12 -14.28 1.34 4.01
C PRO A 12 -14.15 0.42 2.79
N GLU A 13 -13.96 -0.88 3.04
CA GLU A 13 -13.73 -1.89 2.00
C GLU A 13 -14.80 -1.88 0.90
N TRP A 14 -16.06 -1.84 1.30
CA TRP A 14 -17.21 -1.86 0.38
C TRP A 14 -17.16 -0.72 -0.65
N LEU A 15 -16.64 0.45 -0.26
CA LEU A 15 -16.55 1.60 -1.16
C LEU A 15 -15.43 1.40 -2.18
N ARG A 16 -14.33 0.75 -1.77
CA ARG A 16 -13.22 0.39 -2.67
C ARG A 16 -13.65 -0.66 -3.69
N GLU A 17 -14.38 -1.68 -3.25
CA GLU A 17 -14.94 -2.69 -4.16
C GLU A 17 -15.94 -2.06 -5.13
N LYS A 18 -16.85 -1.22 -4.62
CA LYS A 18 -17.84 -0.52 -5.45
C LYS A 18 -17.20 0.31 -6.55
N THR A 19 -16.16 1.10 -6.25
CA THR A 19 -15.50 1.89 -7.32
C THR A 19 -14.83 0.99 -8.36
N ILE A 20 -14.33 -0.19 -8.00
CA ILE A 20 -13.70 -1.11 -8.96
C ILE A 20 -14.78 -1.69 -9.88
N THR A 21 -15.88 -2.20 -9.31
CA THR A 21 -16.98 -2.79 -10.07
C THR A 21 -17.61 -1.78 -11.03
N GLN A 22 -17.86 -0.55 -10.58
CA GLN A 22 -18.43 0.49 -11.43
C GLN A 22 -17.55 0.85 -12.63
N ILE A 23 -16.23 0.84 -12.48
CA ILE A 23 -15.31 1.09 -13.61
C ILE A 23 -15.28 -0.11 -14.57
N GLU A 24 -15.44 -1.32 -14.05
CA GLU A 24 -15.48 -2.55 -14.87
C GLU A 24 -16.67 -2.58 -15.82
N GLU A 25 -17.81 -2.02 -15.42
CA GLU A 25 -19.06 -2.05 -16.16
C GLU A 25 -19.07 -1.18 -17.44
N PHE A 26 -18.09 -0.29 -17.65
CA PHE A 26 -18.00 0.50 -18.88
C PHE A 26 -17.62 -0.35 -20.10
N SER A 27 -18.56 -0.60 -21.00
CA SER A 27 -18.33 -1.39 -22.22
C SER A 27 -17.55 -0.66 -23.32
N ASP A 28 -17.50 0.68 -23.24
CA ASP A 28 -16.86 1.58 -24.20
C ASP A 28 -15.44 2.01 -23.79
N VAL A 29 -14.97 1.62 -22.60
CA VAL A 29 -13.63 1.92 -22.08
C VAL A 29 -12.74 0.68 -22.19
N ASN A 30 -11.49 0.86 -22.63
CA ASN A 30 -10.56 -0.26 -22.76
C ASN A 30 -9.97 -0.71 -21.40
N GLU A 31 -9.52 -1.96 -21.33
CA GLU A 31 -9.03 -2.57 -20.08
C GLU A 31 -7.84 -1.82 -19.46
N GLY A 32 -6.95 -1.28 -20.29
CA GLY A 32 -5.79 -0.54 -19.82
C GLY A 32 -6.16 0.80 -19.20
N GLU A 33 -7.14 1.50 -19.75
CA GLU A 33 -7.70 2.72 -19.17
C GLU A 33 -8.44 2.43 -17.86
N LYS A 34 -9.30 1.40 -17.86
CA LYS A 34 -10.02 0.96 -16.65
C LYS A 34 -9.07 0.70 -15.49
N GLU A 35 -7.99 -0.06 -15.73
CA GLU A 35 -7.05 -0.40 -14.67
C GLU A 35 -6.33 0.83 -14.10
N VAL A 36 -5.94 1.79 -14.95
CA VAL A 36 -5.35 3.05 -14.48
C VAL A 36 -6.36 3.85 -13.66
N MET A 37 -7.61 3.96 -14.13
CA MET A 37 -8.68 4.65 -13.41
C MET A 37 -8.96 4.02 -12.04
N LYS A 38 -9.05 2.68 -11.95
CA LYS A 38 -9.23 1.96 -10.68
C LYS A 38 -8.09 2.27 -9.71
N LEU A 39 -6.84 2.13 -10.14
CA LEU A 39 -5.68 2.39 -9.30
C LEU A 39 -5.65 3.84 -8.81
N TRP A 40 -5.98 4.80 -9.68
CA TRP A 40 -6.06 6.21 -9.33
C TRP A 40 -7.16 6.49 -8.30
N ASN A 41 -8.38 5.97 -8.50
CA ASN A 41 -9.48 6.13 -7.55
C ASN A 41 -9.09 5.60 -6.16
N LEU A 42 -8.52 4.39 -6.10
CA LEU A 42 -8.05 3.82 -4.84
C LEU A 42 -6.96 4.67 -4.17
N HIS A 43 -6.05 5.24 -4.97
CA HIS A 43 -5.01 6.12 -4.47
C HIS A 43 -5.58 7.41 -3.88
N VAL A 44 -6.52 8.06 -4.58
CA VAL A 44 -7.17 9.30 -4.13
C VAL A 44 -8.00 9.04 -2.88
N MET A 45 -8.78 7.95 -2.85
CA MET A 45 -9.56 7.55 -1.67
C MET A 45 -8.64 7.38 -0.46
N LYS A 46 -7.59 6.54 -0.60
CA LYS A 46 -6.65 6.22 0.47
C LYS A 46 -6.06 7.47 1.15
N HIS A 47 -5.69 8.49 0.39
CA HIS A 47 -5.05 9.70 0.93
C HIS A 47 -6.05 10.84 1.22
N GLY A 48 -7.21 10.83 0.57
CA GLY A 48 -8.26 11.83 0.72
C GLY A 48 -7.81 13.23 0.33
N PHE A 49 -7.24 13.39 -0.87
CA PHE A 49 -6.91 14.69 -1.44
C PHE A 49 -8.17 15.51 -1.68
N ILE A 50 -8.12 16.80 -1.34
CA ILE A 50 -9.26 17.72 -1.40
C ILE A 50 -8.95 19.05 -2.10
N ALA A 51 -7.68 19.31 -2.42
CA ALA A 51 -7.24 20.59 -2.97
C ALA A 51 -6.32 20.43 -4.19
N ASP A 52 -6.48 21.31 -5.18
CA ASP A 52 -5.74 21.25 -6.45
C ASP A 52 -4.21 21.33 -6.27
N ASN A 53 -3.75 22.11 -5.28
CA ASN A 53 -2.32 22.22 -4.99
C ASN A 53 -1.68 20.89 -4.56
N GLN A 54 -2.48 19.90 -4.16
CA GLN A 54 -2.02 18.56 -3.78
C GLN A 54 -1.80 17.66 -4.99
N MET A 55 -2.36 17.96 -6.16
CA MET A 55 -2.40 17.02 -7.29
C MET A 55 -1.02 16.75 -7.88
N ASN A 56 -0.13 17.75 -7.87
CA ASN A 56 1.27 17.55 -8.24
C ASN A 56 1.96 16.53 -7.33
N HIS A 57 1.70 16.60 -6.02
CA HIS A 57 2.22 15.63 -5.06
C HIS A 57 1.55 14.27 -5.19
N ALA A 58 0.23 14.24 -5.41
CA ALA A 58 -0.54 13.01 -5.61
C ALA A 58 0.00 12.18 -6.79
N CYS A 59 0.32 12.79 -7.93
CA CYS A 59 0.92 12.08 -9.07
C CYS A 59 2.28 11.46 -8.72
N MET A 60 3.13 12.16 -7.95
CA MET A 60 4.43 11.63 -7.53
C MET A 60 4.29 10.48 -6.54
N LEU A 61 3.39 10.62 -5.56
CA LEU A 61 3.08 9.60 -4.58
C LEU A 61 2.39 8.38 -5.21
N PHE A 62 1.61 8.59 -6.28
CA PHE A 62 1.04 7.51 -7.08
C PHE A 62 2.14 6.67 -7.75
N VAL A 63 3.13 7.31 -8.38
CA VAL A 63 4.26 6.58 -8.99
C VAL A 63 5.05 5.80 -7.94
N GLU A 64 5.25 6.35 -6.74
CA GLU A 64 5.93 5.66 -5.64
C GLU A 64 5.20 4.39 -5.19
N ASN A 65 3.87 4.47 -5.03
CA ASN A 65 3.08 3.37 -4.46
C ASN A 65 2.59 2.36 -5.51
N TYR A 66 2.31 2.82 -6.72
CA TYR A 66 1.65 2.04 -7.77
C TYR A 66 2.52 1.87 -9.03
N GLY A 67 3.66 2.56 -9.13
CA GLY A 67 4.53 2.51 -10.32
C GLY A 67 4.95 1.08 -10.68
N GLN A 68 5.26 0.23 -9.70
CA GLN A 68 5.60 -1.16 -9.96
C GLN A 68 4.42 -1.94 -10.58
N LYS A 69 3.19 -1.69 -10.13
CA LYS A 69 1.98 -2.32 -10.71
C LYS A 69 1.75 -1.81 -12.13
N ILE A 70 1.93 -0.51 -12.37
CA ILE A 70 1.83 0.11 -13.70
C ILE A 70 2.82 -0.54 -14.67
N ILE A 71 4.07 -0.75 -14.26
CA ILE A 71 5.11 -1.36 -15.09
C ILE A 71 4.78 -2.84 -15.36
N LYS A 72 4.50 -3.62 -14.31
CA LYS A 72 4.20 -5.07 -14.44
C LYS A 72 2.97 -5.35 -15.29
N LYS A 73 1.97 -4.47 -15.26
CA LYS A 73 0.74 -4.58 -16.09
C LYS A 73 0.87 -3.90 -17.46
N ASN A 74 2.04 -3.38 -17.83
CA ASN A 74 2.28 -2.68 -19.10
C ASN A 74 1.34 -1.47 -19.33
N LEU A 75 1.09 -0.67 -18.28
CA LEU A 75 0.15 0.46 -18.29
C LEU A 75 0.84 1.83 -18.45
N CYS A 76 2.15 1.88 -18.69
CA CYS A 76 2.92 3.13 -18.72
C CYS A 76 2.35 4.17 -19.71
N ARG A 77 1.85 3.73 -20.87
CA ARG A 77 1.22 4.63 -21.86
C ARG A 77 -0.12 5.18 -21.37
N ASN A 78 -0.97 4.32 -20.80
CA ASN A 78 -2.25 4.74 -20.22
C ASN A 78 -2.04 5.71 -19.04
N PHE A 79 -1.01 5.47 -18.22
CA PHE A 79 -0.63 6.39 -17.15
C PHE A 79 -0.14 7.74 -17.69
N MET A 80 0.63 7.77 -18.78
CA MET A 80 1.03 9.01 -19.44
C MET A 80 -0.18 9.78 -19.97
N LEU A 81 -1.14 9.10 -20.60
CA LEU A 81 -2.40 9.72 -21.05
C LEU A 81 -3.19 10.31 -19.86
N HIS A 82 -3.24 9.59 -18.73
CA HIS A 82 -3.85 10.13 -17.52
C HIS A 82 -3.15 11.40 -17.02
N LEU A 83 -1.81 11.45 -17.00
CA LEU A 83 -1.08 12.66 -16.62
C LEU A 83 -1.36 13.85 -17.55
N VAL A 84 -1.44 13.61 -18.86
CA VAL A 84 -1.82 14.66 -19.82
C VAL A 84 -3.25 15.14 -19.54
N SER A 85 -4.20 14.23 -19.31
CA SER A 85 -5.57 14.59 -18.93
C SER A 85 -5.62 15.43 -17.65
N MET A 86 -4.85 15.08 -16.61
CA MET A 86 -4.75 15.86 -15.38
C MET A 86 -4.21 17.28 -15.61
N HIS A 87 -3.29 17.44 -16.56
CA HIS A 87 -2.79 18.74 -16.97
C HIS A 87 -3.84 19.53 -17.76
N ASP A 88 -4.61 18.88 -18.63
CA ASP A 88 -5.70 19.52 -19.38
C ASP A 88 -6.80 20.05 -18.45
N PHE A 89 -7.02 19.39 -17.30
CA PHE A 89 -7.86 19.88 -16.21
C PHE A 89 -7.21 20.97 -15.34
N ASN A 90 -6.00 21.43 -15.68
CA ASN A 90 -5.20 22.42 -14.94
C ASN A 90 -4.84 22.01 -13.50
N LEU A 91 -4.83 20.71 -13.20
CA LEU A 91 -4.53 20.21 -11.84
C LEU A 91 -3.02 20.04 -11.60
N ILE A 92 -2.26 19.76 -12.66
CA ILE A 92 -0.82 19.54 -12.56
C ILE A 92 -0.05 20.36 -13.59
N SER A 93 1.21 20.67 -13.26
CA SER A 93 2.12 21.34 -14.19
C SER A 93 2.76 20.37 -15.19
N ILE A 94 3.21 20.88 -16.34
CA ILE A 94 4.01 20.13 -17.32
C ILE A 94 5.24 19.49 -16.66
N MET A 95 5.91 20.23 -15.76
CA MET A 95 7.07 19.73 -15.01
C MET A 95 6.73 18.50 -14.16
N SER A 96 5.49 18.38 -13.68
CA SER A 96 5.05 17.22 -12.90
C SER A 96 4.88 15.98 -13.78
N ILE A 97 4.46 16.15 -15.03
CA ILE A 97 4.40 15.05 -16.01
C ILE A 97 5.81 14.50 -16.23
N ASP A 98 6.78 15.36 -16.54
CA ASP A 98 8.16 14.98 -16.81
C ASP A 98 8.79 14.24 -15.61
N LYS A 99 8.59 14.77 -14.40
CA LYS A 99 9.08 14.16 -13.16
C LYS A 99 8.47 12.79 -12.90
N ALA A 100 7.14 12.65 -13.05
CA ALA A 100 6.45 11.39 -12.82
C ALA A 100 6.89 10.32 -13.82
N VAL A 101 6.99 10.68 -15.11
CA VAL A 101 7.44 9.76 -16.19
C VAL A 101 8.90 9.37 -16.00
N THR A 102 9.77 10.32 -15.64
CA THR A 102 11.20 10.04 -15.36
C THR A 102 11.34 9.05 -14.20
N LYS A 103 10.64 9.31 -13.09
CA LYS A 103 10.64 8.42 -11.92
C LYS A 103 10.12 7.02 -12.24
N LEU A 104 9.08 6.93 -13.07
CA LEU A 104 8.54 5.63 -13.50
C LEU A 104 9.56 4.87 -14.36
N ARG A 105 10.29 5.54 -15.27
CA ARG A 105 11.35 4.90 -16.07
C ARG A 105 12.52 4.44 -15.22
N GLU A 106 12.95 5.25 -14.25
CA GLU A 106 13.98 4.83 -13.29
C GLU A 106 13.57 3.59 -12.52
N MET A 107 12.31 3.51 -12.10
CA MET A 107 11.75 2.33 -11.45
C MET A 107 11.74 1.12 -12.38
N GLN A 108 11.35 1.29 -13.65
CA GLN A 108 11.37 0.23 -14.66
C GLN A 108 12.78 -0.35 -14.86
N GLN A 109 13.79 0.51 -15.04
CA GLN A 109 15.18 0.06 -15.21
C GLN A 109 15.71 -0.70 -13.99
N LYS A 110 15.29 -0.31 -12.77
CA LYS A 110 15.68 -1.03 -11.55
C LYS A 110 15.07 -2.43 -11.50
N LEU A 111 13.82 -2.59 -11.94
CA LEU A 111 13.16 -3.90 -12.01
C LEU A 111 13.82 -4.81 -13.05
N GLU A 112 14.12 -4.29 -14.24
CA GLU A 112 14.80 -5.04 -15.31
C GLU A 112 16.22 -5.49 -14.90
N LYS A 113 16.96 -4.64 -14.19
CA LYS A 113 18.29 -5.00 -13.64
C LYS A 113 18.20 -6.01 -12.49
N GLY A 114 17.17 -5.92 -11.65
CA GLY A 114 16.94 -6.84 -10.53
C GLY A 114 16.55 -8.25 -10.98
N GLU A 115 15.78 -8.38 -12.06
CA GLU A 115 15.42 -9.69 -12.64
C GLU A 115 16.60 -10.39 -13.32
N SER A 116 17.62 -9.64 -13.76
CA SER A 116 18.84 -10.21 -14.35
C SER A 116 19.84 -10.83 -13.35
N ALA A 117 19.55 -10.79 -12.04
CA ALA A 117 20.45 -11.22 -10.97
C ALA A 117 20.03 -12.51 -10.22
N SER A 118 19.12 -13.33 -10.75
CA SER A 118 18.81 -14.65 -10.17
C SER A 118 18.72 -15.75 -11.23
N PRO A 119 19.64 -16.75 -11.21
CA PRO A 119 19.39 -18.04 -11.81
C PRO A 119 18.88 -19.06 -10.77
N ALA A 120 17.76 -19.71 -11.12
CA ALA A 120 17.40 -21.11 -10.89
C ALA A 120 17.54 -21.75 -9.48
N ASN A 121 16.39 -22.06 -8.87
CA ASN A 121 15.89 -23.44 -8.59
C ASN A 121 15.04 -23.47 -7.30
N GLU A 122 13.72 -23.65 -7.46
CA GLU A 122 12.94 -24.38 -6.46
C GLU A 122 12.19 -25.50 -7.21
N GLU A 123 12.81 -26.68 -7.20
CA GLU A 123 12.16 -27.93 -7.52
C GLU A 123 11.12 -28.25 -6.45
N ILE A 124 9.94 -28.60 -6.94
CA ILE A 124 8.86 -29.24 -6.19
C ILE A 124 9.38 -30.60 -5.69
N THR A 125 9.40 -30.80 -4.37
CA THR A 125 9.44 -32.13 -3.78
C THR A 125 8.36 -32.24 -2.70
N GLU A 126 7.25 -32.89 -3.09
CA GLU A 126 6.36 -33.57 -2.16
C GLU A 126 7.05 -34.85 -1.67
N GLU A 127 7.25 -35.00 -0.37
CA GLU A 127 7.28 -36.33 0.25
C GLU A 127 6.52 -36.30 1.59
N GLN A 128 5.39 -36.99 1.59
CA GLN A 128 4.73 -37.50 2.78
C GLN A 128 5.52 -38.71 3.29
N ASN A 129 5.82 -38.76 4.58
CA ASN A 129 6.05 -40.02 5.27
C ASN A 129 5.54 -39.96 6.70
N GLY A 130 4.77 -40.99 7.08
CA GLY A 130 4.05 -41.06 8.33
C GLY A 130 4.83 -41.69 9.49
N THR A 131 4.21 -41.50 10.66
CA THR A 131 4.15 -42.39 11.85
C THR A 131 5.44 -42.73 12.61
N ALA A 132 5.54 -42.25 13.85
CA ALA A 132 5.38 -43.07 15.08
C ALA A 132 6.23 -42.55 16.26
N ASN A 133 5.54 -42.31 17.38
CA ASN A 133 5.91 -42.46 18.80
C ASN A 133 7.38 -42.34 19.26
N GLY A 134 7.59 -41.48 20.27
CA GLY A 134 8.73 -41.54 21.16
C GLY A 134 8.57 -40.60 22.36
N PHE A 135 7.86 -41.05 23.38
CA PHE A 135 7.79 -40.44 24.71
C PHE A 135 9.09 -40.68 25.49
N SER A 136 9.67 -39.62 26.06
CA SER A 136 10.43 -39.71 27.32
C SER A 136 10.66 -38.33 27.94
N ASP A 137 9.97 -38.11 29.07
CA ASP A 137 10.28 -37.12 30.09
C ASP A 137 11.70 -37.30 30.67
N ILE A 138 12.35 -36.20 31.09
CA ILE A 138 13.07 -36.06 32.37
C ILE A 138 13.44 -34.60 32.65
N ASN A 139 12.61 -33.96 33.48
CA ASN A 139 12.91 -33.35 34.78
C ASN A 139 14.14 -32.42 34.99
N SER A 140 13.84 -31.30 35.67
CA SER A 140 14.58 -30.62 36.76
C SER A 140 15.04 -29.19 36.43
N LYS A 141 14.92 -28.15 37.26
CA LYS A 141 14.28 -27.88 38.56
C LYS A 141 14.62 -26.42 38.90
N GLU A 142 13.63 -25.63 39.36
CA GLU A 142 13.66 -24.46 40.28
C GLU A 142 14.69 -23.32 40.04
N LYS A 143 14.37 -22.03 40.29
CA LYS A 143 13.88 -21.49 41.55
C LYS A 143 13.45 -20.02 41.41
N ALA A 144 12.40 -19.68 42.15
CA ALA A 144 11.78 -18.36 42.32
C ALA A 144 12.68 -17.30 42.98
N LEU A 145 12.32 -16.02 42.84
CA LEU A 145 11.93 -15.15 43.97
C LEU A 145 11.45 -13.76 43.52
N GLU A 146 10.33 -13.38 44.13
CA GLU A 146 9.62 -12.10 44.09
C GLU A 146 10.37 -11.00 44.87
N THR A 147 10.02 -9.73 44.64
CA THR A 147 9.58 -8.80 45.72
C THR A 147 9.01 -7.49 45.15
N ASP A 148 7.98 -7.01 45.86
CA ASP A 148 7.10 -5.87 45.66
C ASP A 148 7.74 -4.47 45.68
N GLY A 149 6.98 -3.47 45.19
CA GLY A 149 7.19 -2.05 45.54
C GLY A 149 6.13 -1.10 44.99
N VAL A 150 5.35 -0.51 45.88
CA VAL A 150 4.07 0.20 45.69
C VAL A 150 4.18 1.74 45.53
N SER A 151 3.19 2.32 44.82
CA SER A 151 2.59 3.68 44.93
C SER A 151 3.25 4.93 44.33
N GLY A 152 2.39 5.79 43.77
CA GLY A 152 2.67 7.22 43.57
C GLY A 152 1.75 7.94 42.57
N VAL A 153 0.51 8.27 42.97
CA VAL A 153 -0.37 9.21 42.24
C VAL A 153 0.16 10.64 42.34
N SER A 154 0.11 11.42 41.25
CA SER A 154 -0.16 12.86 41.33
C SER A 154 -0.75 13.43 40.04
N LYS A 155 -2.01 13.89 40.17
CA LYS A 155 -2.69 14.82 39.26
C LYS A 155 -2.07 16.21 39.43
N GLN A 156 -1.84 16.94 38.35
CA GLN A 156 -1.84 18.40 38.42
C GLN A 156 -2.41 19.04 37.15
N SER A 157 -3.62 19.55 37.29
CA SER A 157 -4.24 20.56 36.45
C SER A 157 -3.57 21.91 36.68
N LYS A 158 -3.37 22.71 35.62
CA LYS A 158 -3.42 24.18 35.72
C LYS A 158 -3.69 24.84 34.36
N LYS A 159 -4.86 25.48 34.29
CA LYS A 159 -5.20 26.60 33.41
C LYS A 159 -4.33 27.82 33.78
N GLN A 160 -3.93 28.65 32.81
CA GLN A 160 -4.40 30.05 32.62
C GLN A 160 -3.49 30.88 31.69
N LYS A 161 -4.15 31.66 30.82
CA LYS A 161 -3.95 33.07 30.38
C LYS A 161 -2.54 33.48 29.87
N LEU A 162 -2.40 34.28 28.82
CA LEU A 162 -3.18 35.43 28.38
C LEU A 162 -3.16 35.53 26.85
#